data_AF-A0A957TF44-F1
#
_entry.id   AF-A0A957TF44-F1
#
_cell.length_a   1.000
_cell.length_b   1.000
_cell.length_c   1.000
_cell.angle_alpha   90.00
_cell.angle_beta   90.00
_cell.angle_gamma   90.00
#
_symmetry.space_group_name_H-M   'P 1'
#
loop_
_entity.id
_entity.type
_entity.pdbx_description
1 polymer ?
#
loop_
_entity_poly.entity_id
_entity_poly.type
_entity_poly.pdbx_seq_one_letter_code
_entity_poly.pdbx_strand_id
1 'polypeptide(L)'
;MNRRERLRQETIEEIKATAWRQIGEQGAAALSLRGIAREMGMTAPGLYRYYKDRDALVTALMMDAFSSFTESLENGRDVVKENDHIGRFRGMCRAYFQWAMENPQRYMLLFGTPVQGYLFAEELGPVAQGSFLVLQGVIGEAFVAGKITGETSTLKLPTSLKVRYETLQEFGMPYTGTVTQLALSVWSMIHGMTSLVLYNYMTSFLDESVNAFVEFEIEKMIRNIGLV
;
A
#
# COMPACT_ATOMS: atom_id res chain seq x y z
N MET A 1 -12.95 -16.21 22.59
CA MET A 1 -13.08 -14.78 22.93
C MET A 1 -14.19 -14.62 23.96
N ASN A 2 -13.90 -14.03 25.13
CA ASN A 2 -14.89 -13.78 26.16
C ASN A 2 -15.66 -12.45 25.90
N ARG A 3 -16.77 -12.23 26.62
CA ARG A 3 -17.62 -11.01 26.45
C ARG A 3 -16.83 -9.71 26.61
N ARG A 4 -15.85 -9.68 27.52
CA ARG A 4 -15.03 -8.50 27.81
C ARG A 4 -14.08 -8.17 26.66
N GLU A 5 -13.44 -9.18 26.09
CA GLU A 5 -12.58 -9.05 24.91
C GLU A 5 -13.38 -8.54 23.71
N ARG A 6 -14.58 -9.09 23.47
CA ARG A 6 -15.45 -8.64 22.37
C ARG A 6 -15.83 -7.17 22.51
N LEU A 7 -16.30 -6.76 23.70
CA LEU A 7 -16.64 -5.34 23.97
C LEU A 7 -15.41 -4.43 23.79
N ARG A 8 -14.24 -4.87 24.24
CA ARG A 8 -13.00 -4.11 24.06
C ARG A 8 -12.66 -3.95 22.58
N GLN A 9 -12.83 -5.00 21.77
CA GLN A 9 -12.58 -4.94 20.34
C GLN A 9 -13.59 -4.04 19.62
N GLU A 10 -14.88 -4.15 19.96
CA GLU A 10 -15.93 -3.27 19.43
C GLU A 10 -15.60 -1.79 19.71
N THR A 11 -15.15 -1.45 20.93
CA THR A 11 -14.70 -0.08 21.22
C THR A 11 -13.48 0.33 20.40
N ILE A 12 -12.50 -0.56 20.20
CA ILE A 12 -11.31 -0.26 19.37
C ILE A 12 -11.72 0.06 17.93
N GLU A 13 -12.61 -0.73 17.35
CA GLU A 13 -13.10 -0.50 15.99
C GLU A 13 -13.88 0.82 15.90
N GLU A 14 -14.71 1.14 16.89
CA GLU A 14 -15.44 2.41 16.94
C GLU A 14 -14.48 3.63 17.07
N ILE A 15 -13.41 3.51 17.86
CA ILE A 15 -12.35 4.54 17.96
C ILE A 15 -11.69 4.76 16.60
N LYS A 16 -11.30 3.67 15.92
CA LYS A 16 -10.64 3.73 14.60
C LYS A 16 -11.58 4.31 13.53
N ALA A 17 -12.85 3.89 13.53
CA ALA A 17 -13.86 4.41 12.61
C ALA A 17 -14.07 5.93 12.81
N THR A 18 -14.17 6.37 14.07
CA THR A 18 -14.26 7.78 14.43
C THR A 18 -13.02 8.56 13.97
N ALA A 19 -11.83 7.98 14.15
CA ALA A 19 -10.57 8.56 13.69
C ALA A 19 -10.55 8.73 12.15
N TRP A 20 -10.95 7.70 11.39
CA TRP A 20 -11.04 7.78 9.93
C TRP A 20 -12.01 8.87 9.45
N ARG A 21 -13.15 9.03 10.13
CA ARG A 21 -14.10 10.10 9.84
C ARG A 21 -13.47 11.49 10.05
N GLN A 22 -12.77 11.71 11.17
CA GLN A 22 -12.04 12.96 11.42
C GLN A 22 -10.92 13.21 10.39
N ILE A 23 -10.18 12.17 10.00
CA ILE A 23 -9.15 12.26 8.95
C ILE A 23 -9.78 12.70 7.62
N GLY A 24 -10.94 12.14 7.26
CA GLY A 24 -11.66 12.51 6.03
C GLY A 24 -12.15 13.96 6.01
N GLU A 25 -12.57 14.49 7.16
CA GLU A 25 -13.13 15.85 7.27
C GLU A 25 -12.07 16.94 7.47
N GLN A 26 -11.01 16.65 8.22
CA GLN A 26 -10.08 17.66 8.74
C GLN A 26 -8.60 17.33 8.43
N GLY A 27 -8.33 16.18 7.83
CA GLY A 27 -6.98 15.67 7.57
C GLY A 27 -6.32 15.04 8.80
N ALA A 28 -5.30 14.21 8.55
CA ALA A 28 -4.61 13.48 9.61
C ALA A 28 -3.86 14.37 10.63
N ALA A 29 -3.48 15.59 10.23
CA ALA A 29 -2.84 16.55 11.12
C ALA A 29 -3.78 17.02 12.25
N ALA A 30 -5.09 17.07 12.01
CA ALA A 30 -6.08 17.53 12.99
C ALA A 30 -6.53 16.45 13.98
N LEU A 31 -6.11 15.18 13.77
CA LEU A 31 -6.52 14.05 14.60
C LEU A 31 -6.15 14.27 16.08
N SER A 32 -7.14 14.19 16.97
CA SER A 32 -6.91 14.30 18.41
C SER A 32 -7.71 13.29 19.22
N LEU A 33 -7.05 12.65 20.19
CA LEU A 33 -7.69 11.72 21.12
C LEU A 33 -8.83 12.40 21.91
N ARG A 34 -8.67 13.66 22.30
CA ARG A 34 -9.75 14.41 22.98
C ARG A 34 -10.95 14.65 22.08
N GLY A 35 -10.71 14.95 20.79
CA GLY A 35 -11.77 15.11 19.79
C GLY A 35 -12.58 13.84 19.63
N ILE A 36 -11.89 12.69 19.45
CA ILE A 36 -12.51 11.37 19.35
C ILE A 36 -13.30 11.03 20.62
N ALA A 37 -12.71 11.22 21.81
CA ALA A 37 -13.39 10.92 23.07
C ALA A 37 -14.70 11.70 23.20
N ARG A 38 -14.67 13.01 22.89
CA ARG A 38 -15.86 13.87 22.92
C ARG A 38 -16.96 13.37 21.99
N GLU A 39 -16.59 12.96 20.78
CA GLU A 39 -17.54 12.50 19.77
C GLU A 39 -18.19 11.17 20.15
N MET A 40 -17.41 10.25 20.72
CA MET A 40 -17.90 8.96 21.22
C MET A 40 -18.62 9.06 22.58
N GLY A 41 -18.76 10.26 23.16
CA GLY A 41 -19.30 10.42 24.51
C GLY A 41 -18.45 9.79 25.61
N MET A 42 -17.16 9.53 25.34
CA MET A 42 -16.19 8.99 26.29
C MET A 42 -15.46 10.10 27.05
N THR A 43 -14.97 9.78 28.25
CA THR A 43 -14.00 10.65 28.92
C THR A 43 -12.62 10.51 28.26
N ALA A 44 -11.83 11.58 28.23
CA ALA A 44 -10.47 11.51 27.70
C ALA A 44 -9.61 10.43 28.41
N PRO A 45 -9.60 10.30 29.76
CA PRO A 45 -8.92 9.20 30.43
C PRO A 45 -9.43 7.81 30.01
N GLY A 46 -10.70 7.68 29.62
CA GLY A 46 -11.26 6.44 29.08
C GLY A 46 -10.62 6.04 27.75
N LEU A 47 -10.43 7.01 26.84
CA LEU A 47 -9.79 6.77 25.54
C LEU A 47 -8.29 6.44 25.68
N TYR A 48 -7.60 7.09 26.62
CA TYR A 48 -6.18 6.83 26.88
C TYR A 48 -5.88 5.39 27.36
N ARG A 49 -6.89 4.63 27.80
CA ARG A 49 -6.75 3.20 28.12
C ARG A 49 -6.61 2.32 26.88
N TYR A 50 -6.99 2.82 25.71
CA TYR A 50 -6.89 2.13 24.42
C TYR A 50 -5.65 2.58 23.65
N TYR A 51 -5.41 3.88 23.60
CA TYR A 51 -4.25 4.48 22.92
C TYR A 51 -3.57 5.49 23.83
N LYS A 52 -2.30 5.24 24.15
CA LYS A 52 -1.51 6.08 25.07
C LYS A 52 -1.34 7.53 24.57
N ASP A 53 -1.35 7.74 23.27
CA ASP A 53 -1.16 9.02 22.60
C ASP A 53 -1.73 8.95 21.18
N ARG A 54 -1.69 10.10 20.48
CA ARG A 54 -2.12 10.22 19.08
C ARG A 54 -1.33 9.29 18.17
N ASP A 55 -0.01 9.19 18.38
CA ASP A 55 0.88 8.46 17.49
C ASP A 55 0.59 6.95 17.56
N ALA A 56 0.28 6.41 18.75
CA ALA A 56 -0.16 5.03 18.92
C ALA A 56 -1.46 4.73 18.14
N LEU A 57 -2.39 5.68 18.08
CA LEU A 57 -3.59 5.55 17.25
C LEU A 57 -3.24 5.60 15.76
N VAL A 58 -2.42 6.57 15.33
CA VAL A 58 -1.98 6.67 13.93
C VAL A 58 -1.26 5.41 13.48
N THR A 59 -0.35 4.87 14.29
CA THR A 59 0.35 3.61 14.03
C THR A 59 -0.64 2.46 13.86
N ALA A 60 -1.65 2.33 14.73
CA ALA A 60 -2.65 1.29 14.59
C ALA A 60 -3.50 1.44 13.31
N LEU A 61 -3.84 2.66 12.90
CA LEU A 61 -4.54 2.93 11.65
C LEU A 61 -3.68 2.58 10.43
N MET A 62 -2.38 2.91 10.45
CA MET A 62 -1.44 2.53 9.40
C MET A 62 -1.25 1.02 9.32
N MET A 63 -1.19 0.33 10.46
CA MET A 63 -1.10 -1.14 10.52
C MET A 63 -2.29 -1.80 9.80
N ASP A 64 -3.51 -1.36 10.11
CA ASP A 64 -4.72 -1.87 9.43
C ASP A 64 -4.72 -1.53 7.94
N ALA A 65 -4.32 -0.30 7.59
CA ALA A 65 -4.29 0.17 6.22
C ALA A 65 -3.30 -0.66 5.38
N PHE A 66 -2.05 -0.82 5.82
CA PHE A 66 -1.06 -1.66 5.14
C PHE A 66 -1.49 -3.13 5.04
N SER A 67 -2.11 -3.67 6.10
CA SER A 67 -2.61 -5.05 6.10
C SER A 67 -3.69 -5.22 5.03
N SER A 68 -4.73 -4.37 5.05
CA SER A 68 -5.82 -4.42 4.06
C SER A 68 -5.35 -4.16 2.63
N PHE A 69 -4.33 -3.31 2.47
CA PHE A 69 -3.73 -3.01 1.18
C PHE A 69 -2.98 -4.22 0.63
N THR A 70 -2.13 -4.85 1.45
CA THR A 70 -1.39 -6.06 1.08
C THR A 70 -2.33 -7.19 0.69
N GLU A 71 -3.36 -7.44 1.51
CA GLU A 71 -4.40 -8.44 1.25
C GLU A 71 -5.10 -8.19 -0.10
N SER A 72 -5.41 -6.93 -0.45
CA SER A 72 -5.98 -6.60 -1.76
C SER A 72 -5.07 -7.03 -2.91
N LEU A 73 -3.76 -6.74 -2.81
CA LEU A 73 -2.79 -7.12 -3.84
C LEU A 73 -2.67 -8.65 -3.98
N GLU A 74 -2.63 -9.37 -2.86
CA GLU A 74 -2.59 -10.82 -2.83
C GLU A 74 -3.85 -11.43 -3.47
N ASN A 75 -5.03 -10.93 -3.10
CA ASN A 75 -6.29 -11.38 -3.68
C ASN A 75 -6.33 -11.12 -5.19
N GLY A 76 -5.92 -9.94 -5.65
CA GLY A 76 -5.84 -9.61 -7.08
C GLY A 76 -4.90 -10.53 -7.86
N ARG A 77 -3.80 -10.96 -7.24
CA ARG A 77 -2.87 -11.96 -7.78
C ARG A 77 -3.48 -13.37 -7.78
N ASP A 78 -4.10 -13.79 -6.68
CA ASP A 78 -4.45 -15.20 -6.42
C ASP A 78 -5.78 -15.65 -7.04
N VAL A 79 -6.62 -14.71 -7.47
CA VAL A 79 -7.77 -15.04 -8.34
C VAL A 79 -7.34 -15.51 -9.74
N VAL A 80 -6.07 -15.31 -10.10
CA VAL A 80 -5.49 -15.74 -11.38
C VAL A 80 -4.59 -16.97 -11.17
N LYS A 81 -4.66 -17.91 -12.12
CA LYS A 81 -3.85 -19.14 -12.12
C LYS A 81 -2.36 -18.83 -12.05
N GLU A 82 -1.62 -19.65 -11.30
CA GLU A 82 -0.19 -19.47 -11.03
C GLU A 82 0.68 -19.36 -12.29
N ASN A 83 0.33 -20.09 -13.36
CA ASN A 83 1.08 -20.09 -14.63
C ASN A 83 0.72 -18.93 -15.58
N ASP A 84 -0.26 -18.10 -15.24
CA ASP A 84 -0.63 -16.90 -16.00
C ASP A 84 0.04 -15.67 -15.36
N HIS A 85 1.33 -15.50 -15.61
CA HIS A 85 2.13 -14.42 -15.02
C HIS A 85 1.65 -13.03 -15.43
N ILE A 86 1.24 -12.85 -16.69
CA ILE A 86 0.65 -11.60 -17.18
C ILE A 86 -0.66 -11.31 -16.44
N GLY A 87 -1.54 -12.30 -16.32
CA GLY A 87 -2.80 -12.17 -15.61
C GLY A 87 -2.60 -11.85 -14.13
N ARG A 88 -1.66 -12.51 -13.43
CA ARG A 88 -1.34 -12.25 -12.02
C ARG A 88 -0.82 -10.83 -11.81
N PHE A 89 0.08 -10.35 -12.66
CA PHE A 89 0.56 -8.97 -12.63
C PHE A 89 -0.57 -7.97 -12.84
N ARG A 90 -1.39 -8.20 -13.87
CA ARG A 90 -2.55 -7.34 -14.18
C ARG A 90 -3.56 -7.32 -13.04
N GLY A 91 -3.91 -8.48 -12.49
CA GLY A 91 -4.85 -8.64 -11.39
C GLY A 91 -4.39 -7.90 -10.14
N MET A 92 -3.11 -8.04 -9.78
CA MET A 92 -2.50 -7.30 -8.67
C MET A 92 -2.54 -5.77 -8.92
N CYS A 93 -2.18 -5.28 -10.11
CA CYS A 93 -2.23 -3.83 -10.41
C CYS A 93 -3.65 -3.27 -10.38
N ARG A 94 -4.64 -4.03 -10.84
CA ARG A 94 -6.05 -3.64 -10.75
C ARG A 94 -6.51 -3.54 -9.30
N ALA A 95 -6.19 -4.55 -8.49
CA ALA A 95 -6.55 -4.58 -7.07
C ALA A 95 -5.86 -3.47 -6.27
N TYR A 96 -4.63 -3.11 -6.63
CA TYR A 96 -3.94 -1.92 -6.12
C TYR A 96 -4.80 -0.67 -6.34
N PHE A 97 -5.17 -0.41 -7.60
CA PHE A 97 -5.83 0.82 -7.99
C PHE A 97 -7.24 0.88 -7.38
N GLN A 98 -7.99 -0.23 -7.45
CA GLN A 98 -9.30 -0.35 -6.87
C GLN A 98 -9.29 -0.09 -5.35
N TRP A 99 -8.37 -0.70 -4.61
CA TRP A 99 -8.26 -0.48 -3.17
C TRP A 99 -8.01 0.99 -2.83
N ALA A 100 -7.14 1.66 -3.58
CA ALA A 100 -6.84 3.07 -3.37
C ALA A 100 -8.06 3.98 -3.63
N MET A 101 -8.83 3.69 -4.69
CA MET A 101 -10.05 4.44 -5.02
C MET A 101 -11.19 4.21 -4.03
N GLU A 102 -11.31 2.99 -3.49
CA GLU A 102 -12.30 2.65 -2.46
C GLU A 102 -11.91 3.17 -1.06
N ASN A 103 -10.61 3.37 -0.82
CA ASN A 103 -10.06 3.77 0.48
C ASN A 103 -9.15 5.01 0.39
N PRO A 104 -9.63 6.16 -0.13
CA PRO A 104 -8.76 7.29 -0.43
C PRO A 104 -8.07 7.86 0.82
N GLN A 105 -8.75 7.91 1.97
CA GLN A 105 -8.14 8.38 3.21
C GLN A 105 -7.05 7.45 3.73
N ARG A 106 -7.22 6.13 3.54
CA ARG A 106 -6.19 5.15 3.92
C ARG A 106 -4.97 5.28 3.01
N TYR A 107 -5.19 5.36 1.70
CA TYR A 107 -4.12 5.57 0.73
C TYR A 107 -3.32 6.84 1.04
N MET A 108 -4.02 7.96 1.30
CA MET A 108 -3.36 9.22 1.67
C MET A 108 -2.61 9.14 3.00
N LEU A 109 -3.10 8.39 3.98
CA LEU A 109 -2.38 8.18 5.23
C LEU A 109 -1.06 7.42 5.01
N LEU A 110 -1.05 6.44 4.11
CA LEU A 110 0.12 5.61 3.83
C LEU A 110 1.14 6.31 2.90
N PHE A 111 0.66 6.98 1.85
CA PHE A 111 1.50 7.41 0.72
C PHE A 111 1.36 8.90 0.38
N GLY A 112 0.50 9.63 1.09
CA GLY A 112 0.28 11.06 0.90
C GLY A 112 1.24 11.93 1.69
N THR A 113 0.77 13.12 2.07
CA THR A 113 1.56 14.05 2.89
C THR A 113 1.85 13.42 4.26
N PRO A 114 3.12 13.38 4.69
CA PRO A 114 3.47 12.84 6.01
C PRO A 114 2.68 13.52 7.12
N VAL A 115 2.24 12.73 8.10
CA VAL A 115 1.51 13.23 9.25
C VAL A 115 2.45 14.11 10.09
N GLN A 116 2.10 15.40 10.23
CA GLN A 116 2.95 16.33 10.96
C GLN A 116 3.20 15.86 12.41
N GLY A 117 4.48 15.86 12.80
CA GLY A 117 4.93 15.47 14.13
C GLY A 117 4.93 13.97 14.42
N TYR A 118 4.48 13.12 13.49
CA TYR A 118 4.52 11.68 13.63
C TYR A 118 5.86 11.12 13.14
N LEU A 119 6.46 10.23 13.92
CA LEU A 119 7.63 9.45 13.52
C LEU A 119 7.17 8.04 13.13
N PHE A 120 7.59 7.56 11.96
CA PHE A 120 7.24 6.23 11.48
C PHE A 120 7.70 5.17 12.48
N ALA A 121 6.75 4.43 13.06
CA ALA A 121 7.04 3.44 14.07
C ALA A 121 7.78 2.23 13.47
N GLU A 122 8.84 1.77 14.14
CA GLU A 122 9.65 0.63 13.67
C GLU A 122 8.81 -0.64 13.44
N GLU A 123 7.79 -0.86 14.29
CA GLU A 123 6.86 -1.98 14.18
C GLU A 123 6.01 -2.00 12.90
N LEU A 124 5.90 -0.86 12.19
CA LEU A 124 5.23 -0.81 10.88
C LEU A 124 6.11 -1.37 9.76
N GLY A 125 7.42 -1.51 9.96
CA GLY A 125 8.36 -1.96 8.93
C GLY A 125 7.91 -3.23 8.21
N PRO A 126 7.65 -4.35 8.94
CA PRO A 126 7.24 -5.60 8.31
C PRO A 126 5.94 -5.50 7.51
N VAL A 127 4.90 -4.84 8.04
CA VAL A 127 3.61 -4.74 7.33
C VAL A 127 3.69 -3.80 6.12
N ALA A 128 4.48 -2.72 6.22
CA ALA A 128 4.70 -1.79 5.12
C ALA A 128 5.49 -2.42 3.98
N GLN A 129 6.42 -3.32 4.32
CA GLN A 129 7.18 -4.09 3.33
C GLN A 129 6.31 -5.11 2.59
N GLY A 130 5.30 -5.69 3.26
CA GLY A 130 4.42 -6.73 2.73
C GLY A 130 3.86 -6.42 1.33
N SER A 131 3.26 -5.25 1.14
CA SER A 131 2.67 -4.88 -0.15
C SER A 131 3.70 -4.79 -1.29
N PHE A 132 4.94 -4.35 -0.99
CA PHE A 132 6.01 -4.32 -1.99
C PHE A 132 6.49 -5.75 -2.32
N LEU A 133 6.55 -6.64 -1.33
CA LEU A 133 6.94 -8.04 -1.53
C LEU A 133 5.95 -8.80 -2.40
N VAL A 134 4.65 -8.46 -2.38
CA VAL A 134 3.67 -9.05 -3.31
C VAL A 134 4.05 -8.73 -4.76
N LEU A 135 4.30 -7.46 -5.08
CA LEU A 135 4.74 -7.06 -6.43
C LEU A 135 6.07 -7.72 -6.80
N GLN A 136 7.05 -7.68 -5.90
CA GLN A 136 8.36 -8.28 -6.15
C GLN A 136 8.24 -9.79 -6.39
N GLY A 137 7.35 -10.48 -5.66
CA GLY A 137 7.04 -11.89 -5.84
C GLY A 137 6.48 -12.17 -7.23
N VAL A 138 5.47 -11.42 -7.67
CA VAL A 138 4.88 -11.59 -9.01
C VAL A 138 5.91 -11.41 -10.13
N ILE A 139 6.76 -10.38 -10.04
CA ILE A 139 7.82 -10.17 -11.04
C ILE A 139 8.91 -11.24 -10.92
N GLY A 140 9.30 -11.63 -9.71
CA GLY A 140 10.33 -12.62 -9.44
C GLY A 140 9.96 -14.02 -9.93
N GLU A 141 8.73 -14.45 -9.69
CA GLU A 141 8.16 -15.70 -10.21
C GLU A 141 8.24 -15.74 -11.75
N ALA A 142 7.80 -14.65 -12.40
CA ALA A 142 7.89 -14.52 -13.86
C ALA A 142 9.34 -14.52 -14.36
N PHE A 143 10.25 -13.84 -13.65
CA PHE A 143 11.67 -13.78 -14.00
C PHE A 143 12.31 -15.17 -13.94
N VAL A 144 12.09 -15.92 -12.86
CA VAL A 144 12.59 -17.30 -12.69
C VAL A 144 12.00 -18.25 -13.74
N ALA A 145 10.74 -18.05 -14.12
CA ALA A 145 10.08 -18.81 -15.18
C ALA A 145 10.55 -18.44 -16.61
N GLY A 146 11.49 -17.50 -16.75
CA GLY A 146 11.98 -17.04 -18.07
C GLY A 146 10.94 -16.23 -18.85
N LYS A 147 9.96 -15.65 -18.15
CA LYS A 147 8.86 -14.85 -18.73
C LYS A 147 9.17 -13.37 -18.76
N ILE A 148 10.30 -12.95 -18.22
CA ILE A 148 10.87 -11.62 -18.43
C ILE A 148 11.91 -11.72 -19.54
N THR A 149 11.69 -11.03 -20.66
CA THR A 149 12.47 -11.21 -21.90
C THR A 149 13.00 -9.88 -22.44
N GLY A 150 13.88 -9.96 -23.46
CA GLY A 150 14.48 -8.78 -24.08
C GLY A 150 15.53 -8.12 -23.19
N GLU A 151 15.79 -6.83 -23.42
CA GLU A 151 16.84 -6.07 -22.72
C GLU A 151 16.63 -6.01 -21.19
N THR A 152 15.37 -6.09 -20.73
CA THR A 152 15.03 -6.06 -19.30
C THR A 152 15.55 -7.28 -18.55
N SER A 153 15.58 -8.45 -19.19
CA SER A 153 16.10 -9.69 -18.59
C SER A 153 17.62 -9.60 -18.30
N THR A 154 18.34 -8.75 -19.04
CA THR A 154 19.79 -8.56 -18.95
C THR A 154 20.19 -7.17 -18.47
N LEU A 155 19.29 -6.49 -17.76
CA LEU A 155 19.47 -5.11 -17.34
C LEU A 155 20.80 -4.93 -16.57
N LYS A 156 21.68 -4.08 -17.08
CA LYS A 156 22.93 -3.74 -16.40
C LYS A 156 22.67 -2.65 -15.37
N LEU A 157 22.69 -3.04 -14.09
CA LEU A 157 22.52 -2.09 -13.00
C LEU A 157 23.77 -1.22 -12.79
N PRO A 158 23.61 0.08 -12.50
CA PRO A 158 24.67 0.89 -11.93
C PRO A 158 25.27 0.23 -10.69
N THR A 159 26.59 0.33 -10.51
CA THR A 159 27.32 -0.32 -9.41
C THR A 159 26.74 0.01 -8.04
N SER A 160 26.35 1.27 -7.80
CA SER A 160 25.74 1.70 -6.54
C SER A 160 24.43 0.99 -6.23
N LEU A 161 23.58 0.76 -7.24
CA LEU A 161 22.31 0.05 -7.09
C LEU A 161 22.54 -1.44 -6.88
N LYS A 162 23.51 -2.04 -7.59
CA LYS A 162 23.88 -3.44 -7.39
C LYS A 162 24.29 -3.69 -5.93
N VAL A 163 25.23 -2.91 -5.42
CA VAL A 163 25.69 -3.01 -4.01
C VAL A 163 24.52 -2.80 -3.06
N ARG A 164 23.67 -1.79 -3.29
CA ARG A 164 22.51 -1.56 -2.43
C ARG A 164 21.55 -2.74 -2.44
N TYR A 165 21.21 -3.30 -3.59
CA TYR A 165 20.25 -4.40 -3.66
C TYR A 165 20.79 -5.70 -3.06
N GLU A 166 22.10 -5.94 -3.10
CA GLU A 166 22.73 -7.05 -2.39
C GLU A 166 22.50 -6.92 -0.87
N THR A 167 22.66 -5.72 -0.29
CA THR A 167 22.36 -5.50 1.14
C THR A 167 20.89 -5.74 1.49
N LEU A 168 19.96 -5.61 0.54
CA LEU A 168 18.53 -5.82 0.82
C LEU A 168 18.17 -7.30 1.01
N GLN A 169 19.02 -8.24 0.59
CA GLN A 169 18.83 -9.67 0.90
C GLN A 169 18.84 -9.92 2.41
N GLU A 170 19.66 -9.16 3.15
CA GLU A 170 19.78 -9.25 4.61
C GLU A 170 18.48 -8.83 5.32
N PHE A 171 17.60 -8.10 4.62
CA PHE A 171 16.29 -7.66 5.10
C PHE A 171 15.13 -8.52 4.58
N GLY A 172 15.42 -9.76 4.18
CA GLY A 172 14.40 -10.77 3.85
C GLY A 172 13.70 -10.57 2.51
N MET A 173 14.27 -9.79 1.58
CA MET A 173 13.73 -9.70 0.22
C MET A 173 14.11 -10.93 -0.62
N PRO A 174 13.12 -11.71 -1.12
CA PRO A 174 13.37 -13.00 -1.80
C PRO A 174 14.06 -12.84 -3.16
N TYR A 175 13.88 -11.70 -3.81
CA TYR A 175 14.50 -11.38 -5.09
C TYR A 175 15.31 -10.09 -4.99
N THR A 176 16.44 -10.00 -5.71
CA THR A 176 17.28 -8.79 -5.78
C THR A 176 17.77 -8.50 -7.20
N GLY A 177 18.63 -7.50 -7.35
CA GLY A 177 19.16 -7.11 -8.66
C GLY A 177 18.07 -6.61 -9.60
N THR A 178 18.00 -7.20 -10.80
CA THR A 178 17.06 -6.81 -11.85
C THR A 178 15.61 -6.84 -11.39
N VAL A 179 15.20 -7.86 -10.63
CA VAL A 179 13.82 -7.99 -10.15
C VAL A 179 13.44 -6.80 -9.25
N THR A 180 14.33 -6.42 -8.31
CA THR A 180 14.10 -5.25 -7.45
C THR A 180 14.03 -3.95 -8.24
N GLN A 181 14.88 -3.79 -9.26
CA GLN A 181 14.83 -2.61 -10.12
C GLN A 181 13.50 -2.50 -10.88
N LEU A 182 13.04 -3.61 -11.45
CA LEU A 182 11.76 -3.66 -12.18
C LEU A 182 10.59 -3.39 -11.22
N ALA A 183 10.59 -4.02 -10.05
CA ALA A 183 9.57 -3.80 -9.02
C ALA A 183 9.53 -2.33 -8.56
N LEU A 184 10.67 -1.70 -8.28
CA LEU A 184 10.72 -0.28 -7.91
C LEU A 184 10.21 0.64 -9.03
N SER A 185 10.48 0.28 -10.28
CA SER A 185 10.00 1.06 -11.44
C SER A 185 8.48 0.98 -11.55
N VAL A 186 7.91 -0.23 -11.47
CA VAL A 186 6.45 -0.45 -11.46
C VAL A 186 5.80 0.23 -10.26
N TRP A 187 6.39 0.08 -9.06
CA TRP A 187 5.91 0.70 -7.83
C TRP A 187 5.81 2.22 -7.98
N SER A 188 6.86 2.84 -8.52
CA SER A 188 6.88 4.29 -8.76
C SER A 188 5.80 4.73 -9.75
N MET A 189 5.62 3.97 -10.85
CA MET A 189 4.61 4.29 -11.86
C MET A 189 3.19 4.17 -11.32
N ILE A 190 2.86 3.07 -10.63
CA ILE A 190 1.50 2.85 -10.13
C ILE A 190 1.13 3.81 -8.99
N HIS A 191 2.07 4.14 -8.09
CA HIS A 191 1.87 5.18 -7.08
C HIS A 191 1.65 6.55 -7.72
N GLY A 192 2.46 6.91 -8.72
CA GLY A 192 2.36 8.20 -9.41
C GLY A 192 1.00 8.36 -10.08
N MET A 193 0.62 7.40 -10.91
CA MET A 193 -0.70 7.34 -11.56
C MET A 193 -1.84 7.43 -10.55
N THR A 194 -1.83 6.57 -9.53
CA THR A 194 -2.92 6.49 -8.56
C THR A 194 -3.06 7.79 -7.78
N SER A 195 -1.95 8.36 -7.33
CA SER A 195 -1.95 9.64 -6.62
C SER A 195 -2.49 10.78 -7.49
N LEU A 196 -2.08 10.86 -8.75
CA LEU A 196 -2.54 11.89 -9.68
C LEU A 196 -4.05 11.80 -9.96
N VAL A 197 -4.58 10.58 -10.08
CA VAL A 197 -6.02 10.36 -10.21
C VAL A 197 -6.76 10.73 -8.92
N LEU A 198 -6.31 10.23 -7.78
CA LEU A 198 -6.98 10.37 -6.48
C LEU A 198 -7.00 11.84 -6.02
N TYR A 199 -5.95 12.60 -6.32
CA TYR A 199 -5.89 14.05 -6.05
C TYR A 199 -6.58 14.91 -7.11
N ASN A 200 -7.30 14.31 -8.06
CA ASN A 200 -8.03 14.99 -9.14
C ASN A 200 -7.15 15.84 -10.08
N TYR A 201 -5.84 15.56 -10.15
CA TYR A 201 -4.94 16.23 -11.09
C TYR A 201 -5.13 15.76 -12.54
N MET A 202 -5.79 14.62 -12.75
CA MET A 202 -6.04 14.06 -14.09
C MET A 202 -7.48 14.22 -14.58
N THR A 203 -8.39 14.75 -13.75
CA THR A 203 -9.83 14.78 -14.05
C THR A 203 -10.13 15.51 -15.36
N SER A 204 -9.50 16.66 -15.60
CA SER A 204 -9.69 17.43 -16.84
C SER A 204 -9.16 16.75 -18.11
N PHE A 205 -8.29 15.75 -17.97
CA PHE A 205 -7.72 15.01 -19.11
C PHE A 205 -8.47 13.71 -19.39
N LEU A 206 -8.98 13.05 -18.34
CA LEU A 206 -9.51 11.69 -18.43
C LEU A 206 -11.04 11.64 -18.36
N ASP A 207 -11.67 12.53 -17.60
CA ASP A 207 -13.11 12.49 -17.31
C ASP A 207 -13.57 11.06 -16.93
N GLU A 208 -14.55 10.48 -17.61
CA GLU A 208 -15.04 9.10 -17.42
C GLU A 208 -14.07 8.00 -17.87
N SER A 209 -12.95 8.35 -18.53
CA SER A 209 -11.99 7.41 -19.12
C SER A 209 -10.89 6.93 -18.17
N VAL A 210 -10.98 7.21 -16.86
CA VAL A 210 -9.96 6.82 -15.86
C VAL A 210 -9.65 5.33 -15.91
N ASN A 211 -10.67 4.47 -15.99
CA ASN A 211 -10.44 3.02 -16.03
C ASN A 211 -9.71 2.59 -17.31
N ALA A 212 -10.05 3.17 -18.47
CA ALA A 212 -9.38 2.87 -19.73
C ALA A 212 -7.90 3.32 -19.70
N PHE A 213 -7.62 4.48 -19.09
CA PHE A 213 -6.26 4.97 -18.88
C PHE A 213 -5.44 4.03 -17.98
N VAL A 214 -6.02 3.58 -16.85
CA VAL A 214 -5.34 2.66 -15.93
C VAL A 214 -5.02 1.34 -16.62
N GLU A 215 -5.96 0.75 -17.35
CA GLU A 215 -5.70 -0.47 -18.13
C GLU A 215 -4.59 -0.27 -19.15
N PHE A 216 -4.60 0.85 -19.86
CA PHE A 216 -3.55 1.17 -20.83
C PHE A 216 -2.16 1.31 -20.18
N GLU A 217 -2.07 1.96 -19.01
CA GLU A 217 -0.81 2.08 -18.27
C GLU A 217 -0.35 0.73 -17.71
N ILE A 218 -1.26 -0.15 -17.26
CA ILE A 218 -0.89 -1.51 -16.84
C ILE A 218 -0.29 -2.29 -18.02
N GLU A 219 -0.89 -2.21 -19.22
CA GLU A 219 -0.34 -2.83 -20.42
C GLU A 219 1.04 -2.25 -20.81
N LYS A 220 1.25 -0.94 -20.61
CA LYS A 220 2.58 -0.34 -20.77
C LYS A 220 3.57 -0.87 -19.74
N MET A 221 3.17 -1.03 -18.48
CA MET A 221 4.03 -1.59 -17.44
C MET A 221 4.46 -3.02 -17.79
N ILE A 222 3.53 -3.87 -18.23
CA ILE A 222 3.79 -5.26 -18.69
C ILE A 222 4.86 -5.26 -19.80
N ARG A 223 4.69 -4.41 -20.82
CA ARG A 223 5.69 -4.27 -21.90
C ARG A 223 7.02 -3.75 -21.40
N ASN A 224 7.01 -2.74 -20.53
CA ASN A 224 8.21 -2.10 -20.01
C ASN A 224 9.06 -3.03 -19.16
N ILE A 225 8.46 -4.00 -18.46
CA ILE A 225 9.19 -5.02 -17.73
C ILE A 225 9.56 -6.23 -18.60
N GLY A 226 9.07 -6.31 -19.84
CA GLY A 226 9.34 -7.41 -20.78
C GLY A 226 8.61 -8.71 -20.45
N LEU A 227 7.45 -8.62 -19.79
CA LEU A 227 6.66 -9.77 -19.35
C LEU A 227 5.88 -10.39 -20.52
N VAL A 228 6.05 -11.70 -20.74
CA VAL A 228 5.44 -12.50 -21.83
C VAL A 228 4.76 -13.78 -21.35
#